data_AF-A0A673NA10-F1
#
_entry.id   AF-A0A673NA10-F1
#
_cell.length_a   1.000
_cell.length_b   1.000
_cell.length_c   1.000
_cell.angle_alpha   90.00
_cell.angle_beta   90.00
_cell.angle_gamma   90.00
#
_symmetry.space_group_name_H-M   'P 1'
#
loop_
_entity.id
_entity.type
_entity.pdbx_description
1 polymer ?
#
loop_
_entity_poly.entity_id
_entity_poly.type
_entity_poly.pdbx_seq_one_letter_code
_entity_poly.pdbx_strand_id
1 'polypeptide(L)' 'ILCCKEVSKGRIPAAIKLIGYKHQNALSPCVDAIIFYTEKEKFCSDPKALWIQNRLKDLKEIVD' A
#
# COMPACT_ATOMS: atom_id res chain seq x y z
N ILE A 1 -1.21 13.34 -11.38
CA ILE A 1 -1.53 12.81 -10.04
C ILE A 1 -1.80 11.32 -10.19
N LEU A 2 -0.81 10.47 -9.91
CA LEU A 2 -0.98 9.01 -9.96
C LEU A 2 -1.34 8.55 -8.54
N CYS A 3 -2.63 8.33 -8.29
CA CYS A 3 -3.15 7.88 -7.01
C CYS A 3 -3.94 6.58 -7.18
N CYS A 4 -4.09 5.82 -6.09
CA CYS A 4 -4.93 4.63 -6.10
C CYS A 4 -6.41 5.04 -6.19
N LYS A 5 -7.10 4.58 -7.24
CA LYS A 5 -8.57 4.70 -7.39
C LYS A 5 -9.31 3.46 -6.90
N GLU A 6 -8.61 2.34 -6.85
CA GLU A 6 -9.11 1.05 -6.36
C GLU A 6 -8.04 0.42 -5.47
N VAL A 7 -8.47 -0.47 -4.59
CA VAL A 7 -7.62 -1.17 -3.63
C VAL A 7 -7.87 -2.68 -3.66
N SER A 8 -6.82 -3.45 -3.47
CA SER A 8 -6.91 -4.90 -3.30
C SER A 8 -6.95 -5.30 -1.83
N LYS A 9 -7.80 -6.27 -1.49
CA LYS A 9 -7.77 -6.97 -0.20
C LYS A 9 -6.85 -8.19 -0.21
N GLY A 10 -6.39 -8.60 -1.40
CA GLY A 10 -5.52 -9.75 -1.59
C GLY A 10 -4.15 -9.52 -0.96
N ARG A 11 -3.55 -10.58 -0.41
CA ARG A 11 -2.20 -10.51 0.15
C ARG A 11 -1.16 -10.36 -0.95
N ILE A 12 -0.20 -9.48 -0.75
CA ILE A 12 1.00 -9.43 -1.58
C ILE A 12 1.86 -10.66 -1.26
N PRO A 13 2.27 -11.47 -2.25
CA PRO A 13 3.13 -12.63 -2.04
C PRO A 13 4.43 -12.24 -1.32
N ALA A 14 4.87 -13.09 -0.39
CA ALA A 14 6.08 -12.84 0.40
C ALA A 14 7.36 -12.76 -0.47
N ALA A 15 7.35 -13.36 -1.66
CA ALA A 15 8.43 -13.28 -2.64
C ALA A 15 8.63 -11.86 -3.21
N ILE A 16 7.63 -10.99 -3.10
CA ILE A 16 7.73 -9.59 -3.54
C ILE A 16 8.41 -8.77 -2.45
N LYS A 17 9.59 -8.25 -2.77
CA LYS A 17 10.37 -7.37 -1.90
C LYS A 17 9.75 -5.98 -1.88
N LEU A 18 9.16 -5.63 -0.73
CA LEU A 18 8.62 -4.31 -0.46
C LEU A 18 9.73 -3.44 0.15
N ILE A 19 9.93 -2.25 -0.40
CA ILE A 19 10.94 -1.28 0.05
C ILE A 19 10.38 -0.41 1.19
N GLY A 20 9.09 -0.13 1.12
CA GLY A 20 8.38 0.69 2.10
C GLY A 20 6.93 0.85 1.71
N TYR A 21 6.21 1.66 2.46
CA TYR A 21 4.81 1.96 2.19
C TYR A 21 4.51 3.45 2.37
N LYS A 22 3.39 3.90 1.82
CA LYS A 22 2.81 5.22 2.09
C LYS A 22 1.32 5.07 2.32
N HIS A 23 0.78 5.76 3.32
CA HIS A 23 -0.66 5.90 3.46
C HIS A 23 -1.15 7.05 2.57
N GLN A 24 -2.06 6.73 1.65
CA GLN A 24 -2.80 7.68 0.84
C GLN A 24 -4.19 7.88 1.44
N ASN A 25 -4.48 9.11 1.89
CA ASN A 25 -5.83 9.47 2.33
C ASN A 25 -6.81 9.51 1.16
N ALA A 26 -8.10 9.21 1.43
CA ALA A 26 -9.17 9.35 0.44
C ALA A 26 -9.35 10.82 0.03
N LEU A 27 -9.27 11.08 -1.28
CA LEU A 27 -9.53 12.37 -1.89
C LEU A 27 -9.99 12.15 -3.33
N SER A 28 -11.28 12.29 -3.60
CA SER A 28 -11.87 11.97 -4.92
C SER A 28 -11.05 12.56 -6.08
N PRO A 29 -10.65 11.74 -7.08
CA PRO A 29 -11.08 10.37 -7.37
C PRO A 29 -10.27 9.26 -6.66
N CYS A 30 -9.34 9.62 -5.78
CA CYS A 30 -8.48 8.71 -5.05
C CYS A 30 -9.20 8.13 -3.83
N VAL A 31 -8.98 6.84 -3.57
CA VAL A 31 -9.52 6.16 -2.38
C VAL A 31 -8.50 6.08 -1.26
N ASP A 32 -8.95 5.75 -0.07
CA ASP A 32 -8.07 5.45 1.07
C ASP A 32 -7.28 4.16 0.77
N ALA A 33 -5.95 4.24 0.76
CA ALA A 33 -5.09 3.15 0.32
C ALA A 33 -3.74 3.12 1.03
N ILE A 34 -3.24 1.92 1.31
CA ILE A 34 -1.83 1.70 1.61
C ILE A 34 -1.13 1.37 0.30
N ILE A 35 -0.19 2.24 -0.09
CA ILE A 35 0.63 2.05 -1.27
C ILE A 35 1.93 1.39 -0.86
N PHE A 36 2.13 0.14 -1.26
CA PHE A 36 3.43 -0.52 -1.10
C PHE A 36 4.33 -0.21 -2.29
N TYR A 37 5.58 0.14 -2.01
CA TYR A 37 6.59 0.41 -3.02
C TYR A 37 7.50 -0.81 -3.16
N THR A 38 7.78 -1.19 -4.40
CA THR A 38 8.79 -2.20 -4.74
C THR A 38 9.81 -1.60 -5.69
N GLU A 39 10.83 -2.37 -6.04
CA GLU A 39 11.84 -1.93 -7.01
C GLU A 39 11.25 -1.73 -8.42
N LYS A 40 10.12 -2.37 -8.73
CA LYS A 40 9.53 -2.38 -10.09
C LYS A 40 8.18 -1.68 -10.18
N GLU A 41 7.33 -1.82 -9.16
CA GLU A 41 5.94 -1.39 -9.21
C GLU A 41 5.39 -0.98 -7.83
N LYS A 42 4.16 -0.46 -7.83
CA LYS A 42 3.44 -0.03 -6.63
C LYS A 42 2.15 -0.82 -6.49
N PHE A 43 1.81 -1.22 -5.27
CA PHE A 43 0.59 -1.96 -4.97
C PHE A 43 -0.37 -1.14 -4.12
N CYS A 44 -1.59 -0.93 -4.61
CA CYS A 44 -2.68 -0.31 -3.88
C CYS A 44 -3.42 -1.37 -3.04
N SER A 45 -3.29 -1.30 -1.72
CA SER A 45 -3.93 -2.25 -0.80
C SER A 45 -4.93 -1.56 0.11
N ASP A 46 -5.99 -2.29 0.46
CA ASP A 46 -7.05 -1.79 1.34
C ASP A 46 -6.50 -1.68 2.78
N PRO A 47 -6.44 -0.48 3.38
CA PRO A 47 -5.94 -0.29 4.75
C PRO A 47 -6.67 -1.14 5.79
N LYS A 48 -7.91 -1.54 5.52
CA LYS A 48 -8.76 -2.34 6.42
C LYS A 48 -8.52 -3.84 6.30
N ALA A 49 -7.67 -4.29 5.37
CA ALA A 49 -7.39 -5.72 5.25
C ALA A 49 -6.56 -6.22 6.45
N LEU A 50 -6.98 -7.34 7.05
CA LEU A 50 -6.41 -7.88 8.31
C LEU A 50 -4.89 -8.12 8.26
N TRP A 51 -4.33 -8.37 7.08
CA TRP A 51 -2.91 -8.67 6.92
C TRP A 51 -2.03 -7.40 6.88
N ILE A 52 -2.61 -6.23 6.62
CA ILE A 52 -1.89 -4.96 6.46
C ILE A 52 -1.18 -4.59 7.75
N GLN A 53 -1.89 -4.57 8.87
CA GLN A 53 -1.32 -4.16 10.16
C GLN A 53 -0.08 -4.99 10.53
N ASN A 54 -0.08 -6.29 10.22
CA ASN A 54 1.09 -7.13 10.44
C ASN A 54 2.20 -6.85 9.41
N ARG A 55 1.85 -6.62 8.15
CA ARG A 55 2.84 -6.33 7.09
C ARG A 55 3.54 -4.98 7.27
N LEU A 56 2.86 -3.97 7.81
CA LEU A 56 3.42 -2.64 8.03
C LEU A 56 4.48 -2.62 9.14
N LYS A 57 4.39 -3.52 10.14
CA LYS A 57 5.37 -3.60 11.24
C LYS A 57 6.80 -3.82 10.74
N ASP A 58 6.95 -4.53 9.63
CA ASP A 58 8.25 -4.87 9.06
C ASP A 58 8.72 -3.87 7.98
N LEU A 59 7.96 -2.79 7.76
CA LEU A 59 8.24 -1.81 6.70
C LEU A 59 8.33 -0.40 7.25
N LYS A 60 9.09 0.43 6.55
CA LYS A 60 9.18 1.86 6.85
C LYS A 60 8.10 2.62 6.10
N GLU A 61 7.47 3.54 6.79
CA GLU A 61 6.62 4.55 6.19
C GLU A 61 7.50 5.57 5.46
N ILE A 62 7.19 5.80 4.19
CA ILE A 62 7.82 6.83 3.37
C ILE A 62 6.96 8.08 3.54
N VAL A 63 7.43 8.97 4.40
CA VAL A 63 6.89 10.31 4.58
C VAL A 63 7.70 11.23 3.65
N ASP A 64 7.02 11.92 2.74
CA ASP A 64 7.63 12.95 1.89
C ASP A 64 8.10 14.16 2.73
#